data_AF-A0A7W4VTN2-F1
#
_entry.id   AF-A0A7W4VTN2-F1
#
_cell.length_a   1.000
_cell.length_b   1.000
_cell.length_c   1.000
_cell.angle_alpha   90.00
_cell.angle_beta   90.00
_cell.angle_gamma   90.00
#
_symmetry.space_group_name_H-M   'P 1'
#
loop_
_entity.id
_entity.type
_entity.pdbx_description
1 polymer ?
#
loop_
_entity_poly.entity_id
_entity_poly.type
_entity_poly.pdbx_seq_one_letter_code
_entity_poly.pdbx_strand_id
1 'polypeptide(L)'
;MTETNDPTGSTPDPAAAPPPYSAPAPSGGAAPAYPSAAPLAPMAGPADGPIGQVRNTGTCVLLTIVTLGFYTWYWWYKTHDEMKQHTGTGIGGPIALLLTILVGIVMPFLTSNEVGNMYERKGRAKPVTATTGLWYLLLGWFFLVGAIVWFVKTNAALNDYWRSQGAQG
;
A
#
# COMPACT_ATOMS: atom_id res chain seq x y z
N MET A 1 19.04 -13.00 -100.57
CA MET A 1 18.73 -14.31 -99.98
C MET A 1 18.95 -14.14 -98.47
N THR A 2 17.87 -13.90 -97.70
CA THR A 2 17.22 -14.91 -96.83
C THR A 2 18.25 -15.49 -95.85
N GLU A 3 18.13 -15.39 -94.53
CA GLU A 3 16.95 -15.56 -93.70
C GLU A 3 17.16 -15.07 -92.25
N THR A 4 16.04 -14.68 -91.66
CA THR A 4 15.70 -14.42 -90.26
C THR A 4 16.15 -15.51 -89.28
N ASN A 5 16.53 -15.11 -88.07
CA ASN A 5 16.13 -15.81 -86.84
C ASN A 5 16.28 -14.87 -85.64
N ASP A 6 15.15 -14.30 -85.23
CA ASP A 6 14.90 -13.98 -83.82
C ASP A 6 14.32 -15.25 -83.18
N PRO A 7 14.54 -15.49 -81.89
CA PRO A 7 13.38 -15.27 -81.03
C PRO A 7 13.70 -14.68 -79.65
N THR A 8 12.76 -13.82 -79.21
CA THR A 8 12.19 -13.70 -77.85
C THR A 8 13.19 -13.53 -76.69
N GLY A 9 13.23 -12.42 -75.96
CA GLY A 9 12.12 -11.60 -75.49
C GLY A 9 12.13 -11.62 -73.96
N SER A 10 12.43 -10.48 -73.34
CA SER A 10 11.99 -10.11 -71.98
C SER A 10 12.30 -8.62 -71.79
N THR A 11 11.22 -7.86 -71.59
CA THR A 11 11.10 -6.41 -71.47
C THR A 11 11.85 -5.87 -70.23
N PRO A 12 12.21 -4.57 -70.21
CA PRO A 12 13.18 -3.97 -69.31
C PRO A 12 12.54 -3.37 -68.05
N ASP A 13 13.28 -3.28 -66.95
CA ASP A 13 12.93 -2.39 -65.82
C ASP A 13 14.08 -1.40 -65.57
N PRO A 14 13.79 -0.08 -65.45
CA PRO A 14 14.73 0.98 -65.72
C PRO A 14 15.47 1.46 -64.47
N ALA A 15 16.74 1.81 -64.68
CA ALA A 15 17.48 2.87 -64.00
C ALA A 15 17.43 2.91 -62.46
N ALA A 16 18.43 2.30 -61.81
CA ALA A 16 18.92 2.76 -60.52
C ALA A 16 20.30 3.41 -60.71
N ALA A 17 20.30 4.74 -60.85
CA ALA A 17 21.49 5.57 -60.80
C ALA A 17 22.19 5.42 -59.43
N PRO A 18 23.53 5.58 -59.34
CA PRO A 18 24.26 5.44 -58.09
C PRO A 18 23.84 6.48 -57.04
N PRO A 19 23.93 6.15 -55.73
CA PRO A 19 23.50 7.05 -54.66
C PRO A 19 24.35 8.32 -54.61
N PRO A 20 23.77 9.47 -54.20
CA PRO A 20 24.47 10.74 -54.17
C PRO A 20 25.53 10.79 -53.05
N TYR A 21 26.57 11.57 -53.34
CA TYR A 21 27.70 11.90 -52.47
C TYR A 21 27.26 12.23 -51.04
N SER A 22 27.84 11.57 -50.03
CA SER A 22 27.58 11.89 -48.62
C SER A 22 28.20 13.24 -48.24
N ALA A 23 27.41 14.12 -47.65
CA ALA A 23 27.90 15.38 -47.10
C ALA A 23 28.76 15.14 -45.83
N PRO A 24 29.79 15.95 -45.56
CA PRO A 24 30.58 15.84 -44.34
C PRO A 24 29.76 16.16 -43.08
N ALA A 25 29.98 15.40 -42.00
CA ALA A 25 29.33 15.62 -40.71
C ALA A 25 29.73 16.98 -40.09
N PRO A 26 28.78 17.72 -39.47
CA PRO A 26 29.11 18.97 -38.82
C PRO A 26 29.92 18.72 -37.53
N SER A 27 31.04 19.43 -37.43
CA SER A 27 31.93 19.49 -36.27
C SER A 27 31.17 19.88 -34.99
N GLY A 28 31.43 19.13 -33.91
CA GLY A 28 30.70 19.17 -32.65
C GLY A 28 30.58 20.56 -32.02
N GLY A 29 29.34 21.05 -31.92
CA GLY A 29 28.95 22.07 -30.97
C GLY A 29 28.70 21.44 -29.60
N ALA A 30 29.24 22.06 -28.55
CA ALA A 30 28.97 21.65 -27.17
C ALA A 30 27.46 21.71 -26.89
N ALA A 31 26.89 20.59 -26.43
CA ALA A 31 25.49 20.50 -26.07
C ALA A 31 25.18 21.46 -24.89
N PRO A 32 24.03 22.15 -24.88
CA PRO A 32 23.64 22.98 -23.76
C PRO A 32 23.46 22.11 -22.51
N ALA A 33 24.10 22.52 -21.41
CA ALA A 33 23.91 21.87 -20.12
C ALA A 33 22.48 22.11 -19.63
N TYR A 34 21.66 21.06 -19.63
CA TYR A 34 20.35 21.09 -18.99
C TYR A 34 20.56 21.30 -17.48
N PRO A 35 19.85 22.25 -16.84
CA PRO A 35 19.92 22.36 -15.39
C PRO A 35 19.45 21.04 -14.79
N SER A 36 20.33 20.41 -14.00
CA SER A 36 20.02 19.22 -13.23
C SER A 36 18.75 19.48 -12.45
N ALA A 37 17.70 18.68 -12.70
CA ALA A 37 16.45 18.75 -11.97
C ALA A 37 16.77 18.73 -10.47
N ALA A 38 16.43 19.82 -9.77
CA ALA A 38 16.52 19.85 -8.32
C ALA A 38 15.75 18.63 -7.78
N PRO A 39 16.29 17.93 -6.76
CA PRO A 39 15.54 16.84 -6.15
C PRO A 39 14.19 17.40 -5.72
N LEU A 40 13.10 16.83 -6.25
CA LEU A 40 11.76 17.12 -5.75
C LEU A 40 11.80 16.84 -4.24
N ALA A 41 11.64 17.89 -3.44
CA ALA A 41 11.48 17.73 -2.01
C ALA A 41 10.36 16.71 -1.79
N PRO A 42 10.51 15.74 -0.87
CA PRO A 42 9.44 14.79 -0.59
C PRO A 42 8.16 15.58 -0.33
N MET A 43 7.14 15.35 -1.15
CA MET A 43 5.81 15.93 -0.96
C MET A 43 5.41 15.65 0.48
N ALA A 44 5.42 16.67 1.33
CA ALA A 44 5.00 16.54 2.71
C ALA A 44 3.58 15.96 2.68
N GLY A 45 3.43 14.73 3.18
CA GLY A 45 2.12 14.13 3.36
C GLY A 45 1.24 15.04 4.22
N PRO A 46 -0.09 14.91 4.16
CA PRO A 46 -0.98 15.64 5.06
C PRO A 46 -0.45 15.52 6.49
N ALA A 47 -0.32 16.66 7.20
CA ALA A 47 0.08 16.63 8.60
C ALA A 47 -0.84 15.67 9.34
N ASP A 48 -0.26 14.65 10.00
CA ASP A 48 -1.05 13.68 10.73
C ASP A 48 -1.82 14.39 11.86
N GLY A 49 -3.05 13.95 12.10
CA GLY A 49 -3.91 14.42 13.18
C GLY A 49 -3.46 13.93 14.56
N PRO A 50 -4.34 14.04 15.58
CA PRO A 50 -3.99 13.71 16.96
C PRO A 50 -3.41 12.30 17.12
N ILE A 51 -2.41 12.16 18.00
CA ILE A 51 -1.78 10.87 18.32
C ILE A 51 -2.74 10.05 19.19
N GLY A 52 -2.95 8.79 18.83
CA GLY A 52 -3.78 7.85 19.59
C GLY A 52 -3.12 7.34 20.87
N GLN A 53 -3.86 6.54 21.63
CA GLN A 53 -3.42 6.06 22.94
C GLN A 53 -2.74 4.69 22.85
N VAL A 54 -1.61 4.56 23.55
CA VAL A 54 -0.96 3.27 23.82
C VAL A 54 -1.79 2.50 24.83
N ARG A 55 -2.17 1.26 24.49
CA ARG A 55 -3.04 0.42 25.33
C ARG A 55 -2.34 -0.87 25.70
N ASN A 56 -2.05 -1.06 26.99
CA ASN A 56 -1.39 -2.28 27.47
C ASN A 56 -2.22 -3.53 27.10
N THR A 57 -1.61 -4.45 26.35
CA THR A 57 -2.29 -5.64 25.82
C THR A 57 -2.88 -6.51 26.94
N GLY A 58 -2.15 -6.72 28.03
CA GLY A 58 -2.61 -7.53 29.17
C GLY A 58 -3.81 -6.88 29.87
N THR A 59 -3.78 -5.56 30.03
CA THR A 59 -4.91 -4.80 30.59
C THR A 59 -6.13 -4.88 29.68
N CYS A 60 -5.97 -4.75 28.37
CA CYS A 60 -7.07 -4.91 27.43
C CYS A 60 -7.70 -6.30 27.50
N VAL A 61 -6.88 -7.36 27.52
CA VAL A 61 -7.37 -8.75 27.64
C VAL A 61 -8.09 -8.95 28.98
N LEU A 62 -7.52 -8.46 30.08
CA LEU A 62 -8.15 -8.51 31.40
C LEU A 62 -9.51 -7.80 31.39
N LEU A 63 -9.58 -6.59 30.83
CA LEU A 63 -10.83 -5.83 30.73
C LEU A 63 -11.84 -6.54 29.83
N THR A 64 -11.43 -7.16 28.72
CA THR A 64 -12.31 -8.01 27.90
C THR A 64 -12.92 -9.14 28.72
N ILE A 65 -12.14 -9.81 29.57
CA ILE A 65 -12.64 -10.91 30.42
C ILE A 65 -13.58 -10.35 31.50
N VAL A 66 -13.16 -9.32 32.24
CA VAL A 66 -13.93 -8.73 33.36
C VAL A 66 -15.26 -8.15 32.87
N THR A 67 -15.28 -7.58 31.66
CA THR A 67 -16.50 -7.00 31.07
C THR A 67 -17.28 -7.99 30.21
N LEU A 68 -16.97 -9.29 30.24
CA LEU A 68 -17.66 -10.32 29.44
C LEU A 68 -17.71 -9.99 27.94
N GLY A 69 -16.65 -9.39 27.41
CA GLY A 69 -16.52 -9.05 25.99
C GLY A 69 -16.93 -7.63 25.62
N PHE A 70 -17.64 -6.89 26.46
CA PHE A 70 -18.09 -5.52 26.13
C PHE A 70 -16.94 -4.55 25.92
N TYR A 71 -15.82 -4.72 26.62
CA TYR A 71 -14.62 -3.89 26.40
C TYR A 71 -14.09 -3.99 24.96
N THR A 72 -14.24 -5.13 24.30
CA THR A 72 -13.80 -5.29 22.89
C THR A 72 -14.52 -4.30 21.97
N TRP A 73 -15.79 -4.00 22.24
CA TRP A 73 -16.58 -3.06 21.46
C TRP A 73 -16.10 -1.63 21.65
N TYR A 74 -15.83 -1.27 22.91
CA TYR A 74 -15.19 0.00 23.25
C TYR A 74 -13.82 0.13 22.57
N TRP A 75 -13.00 -0.92 22.61
CA TRP A 75 -11.67 -0.92 22.00
C TRP A 75 -11.76 -0.72 20.48
N TRP A 76 -12.67 -1.40 19.78
CA TRP A 76 -12.89 -1.18 18.35
C TRP A 76 -13.35 0.24 18.04
N TYR A 77 -14.34 0.75 18.78
CA TYR A 77 -14.81 2.12 18.61
C TYR A 77 -13.65 3.12 18.76
N LYS A 78 -12.92 3.07 19.88
CA LYS A 78 -11.85 4.03 20.17
C LYS A 78 -10.65 3.90 19.23
N THR A 79 -10.26 2.68 18.88
CA THR A 79 -9.12 2.43 17.99
C THR A 79 -9.39 2.98 16.60
N HIS A 80 -10.56 2.68 16.03
CA HIS A 80 -10.92 3.16 14.69
C HIS A 80 -11.16 4.67 14.65
N ASP A 81 -11.72 5.23 15.71
CA ASP A 81 -11.86 6.68 15.87
C ASP A 81 -10.50 7.39 15.86
N GLU A 82 -9.54 6.90 16.64
CA GLU A 82 -8.18 7.45 16.69
C GLU A 82 -7.41 7.29 15.37
N MET A 83 -7.47 6.11 14.74
CA MET A 83 -6.84 5.90 13.43
C MET A 83 -7.39 6.84 12.36
N LYS A 84 -8.71 7.05 12.34
CA LYS A 84 -9.34 7.97 11.40
C LYS A 84 -9.01 9.42 11.69
N GLN A 85 -9.01 9.84 12.95
CA GLN A 85 -8.62 11.21 13.33
C GLN A 85 -7.16 11.49 13.03
N HIS A 86 -6.27 10.52 13.26
CA HIS A 86 -4.85 10.67 13.01
C HIS A 86 -4.52 10.68 11.52
N THR A 87 -5.12 9.80 10.73
CA THR A 87 -4.71 9.62 9.33
C THR A 87 -5.65 10.27 8.32
N GLY A 88 -6.81 10.77 8.75
CA GLY A 88 -7.87 11.28 7.88
C GLY A 88 -8.54 10.20 7.01
N THR A 89 -8.25 8.91 7.23
CA THR A 89 -8.78 7.78 6.46
C THR A 89 -9.07 6.63 7.40
N GLY A 90 -10.01 5.76 7.02
CA GLY A 90 -10.46 4.66 7.87
C GLY A 90 -11.96 4.72 8.12
N ILE A 91 -12.49 3.64 8.69
CA ILE A 91 -13.94 3.54 8.92
C ILE A 91 -14.39 4.46 10.06
N GLY A 92 -13.54 4.68 11.06
CA GLY A 92 -13.87 5.49 12.23
C GLY A 92 -14.73 4.76 13.26
N GLY A 93 -14.77 5.28 14.48
CA GLY A 93 -15.40 4.62 15.62
C GLY A 93 -16.88 4.26 15.43
N PRO A 94 -17.76 5.19 15.02
CA PRO A 94 -19.18 4.89 14.85
C PRO A 94 -19.46 3.79 13.81
N ILE A 95 -18.76 3.82 12.67
CA ILE A 95 -18.91 2.80 11.63
C ILE A 95 -18.32 1.46 12.12
N ALA A 96 -17.17 1.49 12.80
CA ALA A 96 -16.57 0.30 13.41
C ALA A 96 -17.52 -0.36 14.42
N LEU A 97 -18.23 0.42 15.24
CA LEU A 97 -19.20 -0.09 16.21
C LEU A 97 -20.43 -0.69 15.51
N LEU A 98 -20.94 -0.04 14.46
CA LEU A 98 -22.04 -0.58 13.67
C LEU A 98 -21.64 -1.91 12.99
N LEU A 99 -20.46 -1.99 12.39
CA LEU A 99 -19.94 -3.22 11.79
C LEU A 99 -19.68 -4.30 12.84
N THR A 100 -19.25 -3.93 14.04
CA THR A 100 -19.10 -4.87 15.16
C THR A 100 -20.42 -5.58 15.47
N ILE A 101 -21.53 -4.84 15.50
CA ILE A 101 -22.86 -5.39 15.83
C ILE A 101 -23.39 -6.28 14.70
N LEU A 102 -23.25 -5.84 13.44
CA LEU A 102 -23.86 -6.51 12.30
C LEU A 102 -22.99 -7.65 11.74
N VAL A 103 -21.67 -7.47 11.73
CA VAL A 103 -20.70 -8.35 11.04
C VAL A 103 -19.38 -8.43 11.83
N GLY A 104 -19.46 -8.59 13.16
CA GLY A 104 -18.30 -8.55 14.06
C GLY A 104 -17.16 -9.53 13.70
N ILE A 105 -17.45 -10.63 13.01
CA ILE A 105 -16.45 -11.58 12.50
C ILE A 105 -15.44 -10.95 11.52
N VAL A 106 -15.81 -9.85 10.87
CA VAL A 106 -14.98 -9.13 9.89
C VAL A 106 -14.04 -8.12 10.57
N MET A 107 -14.36 -7.69 11.80
CA MET A 107 -13.60 -6.65 12.52
C MET A 107 -12.11 -6.98 12.73
N PRO A 108 -11.70 -8.23 13.03
CA PRO A 108 -10.29 -8.59 13.11
C PRO A 108 -9.50 -8.32 11.82
N PHE A 109 -10.12 -8.54 10.67
CA PHE A 109 -9.50 -8.33 9.36
C PHE A 109 -9.36 -6.84 9.07
N LEU A 110 -10.44 -6.07 9.28
CA LEU A 110 -10.43 -4.62 9.04
C LEU A 110 -9.44 -3.90 9.95
N THR A 111 -9.45 -4.23 11.24
CA THR A 111 -8.57 -3.56 12.21
C THR A 111 -7.10 -3.83 11.88
N SER A 112 -6.73 -5.07 11.56
CA SER A 112 -5.35 -5.41 11.19
C SER A 112 -4.93 -4.73 9.87
N ASN A 113 -5.85 -4.65 8.90
CA ASN A 113 -5.58 -3.97 7.63
C ASN A 113 -5.37 -2.46 7.83
N GLU A 114 -6.23 -1.80 8.61
CA GLU A 114 -6.14 -0.36 8.86
C GLU A 114 -4.85 0.00 9.59
N VAL A 115 -4.47 -0.77 10.62
CA VAL A 115 -3.16 -0.63 11.29
C VAL A 115 -2.02 -0.77 10.29
N GLY A 116 -2.04 -1.81 9.45
CA GLY A 116 -1.02 -1.99 8.41
C GLY A 116 -0.95 -0.83 7.42
N ASN A 117 -2.09 -0.28 7.01
CA ASN A 117 -2.13 0.87 6.09
C ASN A 117 -1.52 2.13 6.72
N MET A 118 -1.63 2.32 8.05
CA MET A 118 -0.95 3.44 8.72
C MET A 118 0.57 3.37 8.57
N TYR A 119 1.16 2.17 8.63
CA TYR A 119 2.58 1.96 8.39
C TYR A 119 2.95 2.24 6.93
N GLU A 120 2.19 1.68 5.99
CA GLU A 120 2.43 1.83 4.55
C GLU A 120 2.38 3.28 4.09
N ARG A 121 1.45 4.08 4.63
CA ARG A 121 1.35 5.53 4.35
C ARG A 121 2.60 6.30 4.78
N LYS A 122 3.38 5.76 5.72
CA LYS A 122 4.68 6.31 6.15
C LYS A 122 5.87 5.62 5.46
N GLY A 123 5.63 4.86 4.39
CA GLY A 123 6.67 4.11 3.67
C GLY A 123 7.27 2.95 4.48
N ARG A 124 6.59 2.49 5.54
CA ARG A 124 7.06 1.38 6.39
C ARG A 124 6.39 0.07 5.97
N ALA A 125 7.10 -1.04 6.16
CA ALA A 125 6.54 -2.37 5.97
C ALA A 125 5.34 -2.59 6.92
N LYS A 126 4.31 -3.32 6.46
CA LYS A 126 3.12 -3.64 7.26
C LYS A 126 3.44 -4.77 8.24
N PRO A 127 3.50 -4.52 9.57
CA PRO A 127 3.70 -5.61 10.54
C PRO A 127 2.47 -6.53 10.65
N VAL A 128 1.30 -6.02 10.28
CA VAL A 128 0.03 -6.74 10.24
C VAL A 128 -0.76 -6.37 8.98
N THR A 129 -1.56 -7.31 8.48
CA THR A 129 -2.42 -7.13 7.29
C THR A 129 -3.80 -7.72 7.56
N ALA A 130 -4.73 -7.64 6.60
CA ALA A 130 -6.04 -8.28 6.74
C ALA A 130 -5.94 -9.78 7.10
N THR A 131 -4.97 -10.51 6.55
CA THR A 131 -4.81 -11.95 6.82
C THR A 131 -4.37 -12.24 8.25
N THR A 132 -3.85 -11.26 9.00
CA THR A 132 -3.65 -11.39 10.45
C THR A 132 -4.96 -11.73 11.17
N GLY A 133 -6.10 -11.27 10.65
CA GLY A 133 -7.45 -11.61 11.14
C GLY A 133 -7.78 -13.11 11.10
N LEU A 134 -7.11 -13.91 10.27
CA LEU A 134 -7.33 -15.37 10.20
C LEU A 134 -7.03 -16.07 11.53
N TRP A 135 -6.11 -15.54 12.35
CA TRP A 135 -5.85 -16.07 13.69
C TRP A 135 -7.12 -16.11 14.54
N TYR A 136 -7.97 -15.09 14.42
CA TYR A 136 -9.25 -15.03 15.13
C TYR A 136 -10.19 -16.18 14.74
N LEU A 137 -10.18 -16.62 13.47
CA LEU A 137 -11.05 -17.70 12.98
C LEU A 137 -10.49 -19.10 13.22
N LEU A 138 -9.20 -19.31 12.95
CA LEU A 138 -8.60 -20.65 12.88
C LEU A 138 -8.46 -21.32 14.25
N LEU A 139 -8.12 -20.55 15.29
CA LEU A 139 -7.88 -21.04 16.65
C LEU A 139 -8.68 -20.27 17.70
N GLY A 140 -9.62 -19.40 17.30
CA GLY A 140 -10.50 -18.70 18.25
C GLY A 140 -11.37 -19.67 19.04
N TRP A 141 -11.80 -20.78 18.42
CA TRP A 141 -12.62 -21.82 19.05
C TRP A 141 -11.83 -22.70 20.03
N PHE A 142 -10.51 -22.80 19.90
CA PHE A 142 -9.65 -23.53 20.84
C PHE A 142 -9.23 -22.59 21.98
N PHE A 143 -10.10 -22.44 22.98
CA PHE A 143 -9.86 -21.63 24.19
C PHE A 143 -9.46 -20.18 23.92
N LEU A 144 -10.01 -19.53 22.88
CA LEU A 144 -9.71 -18.14 22.50
C LEU A 144 -8.25 -17.88 22.11
N VAL A 145 -7.41 -18.91 21.95
CA VAL A 145 -5.98 -18.75 21.67
C VAL A 145 -5.76 -17.96 20.38
N GLY A 146 -6.51 -18.28 19.33
CA GLY A 146 -6.45 -17.56 18.06
C GLY A 146 -6.84 -16.09 18.19
N ALA A 147 -7.87 -15.79 18.99
CA ALA A 147 -8.28 -14.41 19.26
C ALA A 147 -7.20 -13.64 20.04
N ILE A 148 -6.55 -14.29 21.01
CA ILE A 148 -5.44 -13.70 21.77
C ILE A 148 -4.24 -13.43 20.85
N VAL A 149 -3.83 -14.38 20.02
CA VAL A 149 -2.71 -14.20 19.08
C VAL A 149 -2.98 -13.06 18.10
N TRP A 150 -4.19 -13.01 17.54
CA TRP A 150 -4.63 -11.91 16.68
C TRP A 150 -4.53 -10.56 17.41
N PHE A 151 -5.09 -10.50 18.62
CA PHE A 151 -5.17 -9.27 19.40
C PHE A 151 -3.77 -8.78 19.79
N VAL A 152 -2.90 -9.67 20.26
CA VAL A 152 -1.51 -9.34 20.61
C VAL A 152 -0.77 -8.75 19.41
N LYS A 153 -0.85 -9.38 18.23
CA LYS A 153 -0.17 -8.89 17.02
C LYS A 153 -0.68 -7.51 16.59
N THR A 154 -2.00 -7.36 16.55
CA THR A 154 -2.64 -6.12 16.09
C THR A 154 -2.43 -4.98 17.07
N ASN A 155 -2.63 -5.23 18.37
CA ASN A 155 -2.46 -4.23 19.42
C ASN A 155 -0.98 -3.86 19.62
N ALA A 156 -0.04 -4.81 19.50
CA ALA A 156 1.39 -4.51 19.53
C ALA A 156 1.78 -3.60 18.35
N ALA A 157 1.39 -3.97 17.12
CA ALA A 157 1.66 -3.14 15.94
C ALA A 157 1.04 -1.75 16.07
N LEU A 158 -0.18 -1.63 16.57
CA LEU A 158 -0.83 -0.35 16.80
C LEU A 158 -0.11 0.48 17.87
N ASN A 159 0.26 -0.13 19.00
CA ASN A 159 0.98 0.57 20.06
C ASN A 159 2.37 1.02 19.61
N ASP A 160 3.09 0.19 18.87
CA ASP A 160 4.41 0.53 18.34
C ASP A 160 4.31 1.67 17.31
N TYR A 161 3.20 1.71 16.56
CA TYR A 161 2.88 2.83 15.69
C TYR A 161 2.72 4.11 16.53
N TRP A 162 1.86 4.09 17.56
CA TRP A 162 1.65 5.26 18.42
C TRP A 162 2.91 5.72 19.14
N ARG A 163 3.72 4.79 19.66
CA ARG A 163 5.03 5.12 20.25
C ARG A 163 5.96 5.77 19.24
N SER A 164 5.97 5.30 17.98
CA SER A 164 6.75 5.94 16.92
C SER A 164 6.25 7.33 16.54
N GLN A 165 5.02 7.69 16.93
CA GLN A 165 4.47 9.04 16.81
C GLN A 165 4.71 9.91 18.04
N GLY A 166 5.29 9.36 19.11
CA GLY A 166 5.56 10.09 20.37
C GLY A 166 4.56 9.83 21.49
N ALA A 167 3.63 8.89 21.33
CA ALA A 167 2.74 8.49 22.42
C ALA A 167 3.52 7.85 23.58
N GLN A 168 3.13 8.17 24.81
CA GLN A 168 3.65 7.57 26.03
C GLN A 168 2.58 6.68 26.68
N GLY A 169 3.00 5.57 27.29
CA GLY A 169 2.12 4.63 27.99
C GLY A 169 2.82 3.36 28.45
#